data_AF-A0A2S7WT48-F1
#
_entry.id   AF-A0A2S7WT48-F1
#
_cell.length_a   1.000
_cell.length_b   1.000
_cell.length_c   1.000
_cell.angle_alpha   90.00
_cell.angle_beta   90.00
_cell.angle_gamma   90.00
#
_symmetry.space_group_name_H-M   'P 1'
#
loop_
_entity.id
_entity.type
_entity.pdbx_description
1 polymer ?
#
loop_
_entity_poly.entity_id
_entity_poly.type
_entity_poly.pdbx_seq_one_letter_code
_entity_poly.pdbx_strand_id
1 'polypeptide(L)'
;MIEKPVIEEILRISDSGYLFHREGQELEFKEQFNFSSLADYFRDFSAFSNNKGGYLVFGVQDSPRIPNGLSANALDQFEKIDPEKITGFLLNIFSGNINWEQAVFKIDNKNFGVFRIYKAQTKPIIAKKDEGKDQIIKNGEIYFRYGGRTQKIQFPELEAIINKRVEQNNNQWLDLMSKIGKAGPENAAILDTEKSVIEKENSKILVVDEKLASQLKFIKEGEFVEKKGATTLKLVGNVTPIDHVEVVKKVKEDLIKQFPFSATQLASEVKKVIPSSSKQDVWRIIRENDLKNNFDYSAYNFRNKQQEDNYKESGIIPSGCPSIYNKNAIEFIANILRIEMK
;
A
#
# COMPACT_ATOMS: atom_id res chain seq x y z
N MET A 1 20.71 15.05 0.03
CA MET A 1 22.18 14.94 0.13
C MET A 1 22.68 15.84 1.25
N ILE A 2 23.55 15.32 2.11
CA ILE A 2 24.17 16.07 3.20
C ILE A 2 25.31 16.91 2.63
N GLU A 3 25.24 18.23 2.77
CA GLU A 3 26.24 19.15 2.25
C GLU A 3 27.35 19.40 3.27
N LYS A 4 28.61 19.26 2.85
CA LYS A 4 29.79 19.46 3.70
C LYS A 4 29.80 20.82 4.43
N PRO A 5 29.47 21.96 3.78
CA PRO A 5 29.46 23.27 4.45
C PRO A 5 28.50 23.35 5.63
N VAL A 6 27.35 22.65 5.56
CA VAL A 6 26.39 22.60 6.67
C VAL A 6 26.99 21.89 7.88
N ILE A 7 27.74 20.82 7.64
CA ILE A 7 28.37 20.06 8.72
C ILE A 7 29.56 20.81 9.31
N GLU A 8 30.35 21.50 8.48
CA GLU A 8 31.41 22.39 8.95
C GLU A 8 30.87 23.53 9.82
N GLU A 9 29.73 24.13 9.45
CA GLU A 9 29.07 25.15 10.27
C GLU A 9 28.54 24.54 11.59
N ILE A 10 27.85 23.38 11.54
CA ILE A 10 27.40 22.67 12.75
C ILE A 10 28.58 22.37 13.71
N LEU A 11 29.73 22.02 13.15
CA LEU A 11 30.94 21.69 13.88
C LEU A 11 31.86 22.90 14.15
N ARG A 12 31.40 24.12 13.90
CA ARG A 12 32.19 25.33 14.10
C ARG A 12 32.60 25.48 15.56
N ILE A 13 33.89 25.71 15.76
CA ILE A 13 34.48 25.96 17.08
C ILE A 13 34.47 27.46 17.36
N SER A 14 34.06 27.86 18.57
CA SER A 14 34.16 29.25 19.05
C SER A 14 35.59 29.59 19.48
N ASP A 15 35.88 30.88 19.69
CA ASP A 15 37.20 31.35 20.16
C ASP A 15 37.64 30.71 21.50
N SER A 16 36.71 30.12 22.25
CA SER A 16 36.95 29.40 23.50
C SER A 16 37.31 27.92 23.33
N GLY A 17 37.40 27.39 22.10
CA GLY A 17 37.74 25.99 21.82
C GLY A 17 36.58 24.98 21.95
N TYR A 18 35.35 25.47 22.11
CA TYR A 18 34.13 24.65 22.23
C TYR A 18 33.25 24.76 20.99
N LEU A 19 32.34 23.81 20.78
CA LEU A 19 31.34 23.94 19.72
C LEU A 19 30.45 25.18 19.91
N PHE A 20 30.32 25.96 18.84
CA PHE A 20 29.47 27.13 18.79
C PHE A 20 27.99 26.75 18.87
N HIS A 21 27.59 25.70 18.16
CA HIS A 21 26.21 25.21 18.17
C HIS A 21 25.93 24.33 19.38
N ARG A 22 24.72 24.49 19.92
CA ARG A 22 24.20 23.65 21.01
C ARG A 22 23.17 22.68 20.47
N GLU A 23 23.00 21.58 21.18
CA GLU A 23 21.89 20.66 20.93
C GLU A 23 20.56 21.39 21.06
N GLY A 24 19.60 20.98 20.24
CA GLY A 24 18.31 21.64 20.15
C GLY A 24 17.28 20.75 19.52
N GLN A 25 16.25 21.35 18.93
CA GLN A 25 15.16 20.59 18.32
C GLN A 25 15.57 19.86 17.03
N GLU A 26 16.64 20.32 16.37
CA GLU A 26 17.07 19.84 15.04
C GLU A 26 18.51 19.29 15.06
N LEU A 27 19.16 19.24 16.22
CA LEU A 27 20.54 18.81 16.36
C LEU A 27 20.73 18.03 17.68
N GLU A 28 21.35 16.86 17.58
CA GLU A 28 21.81 16.01 18.69
C GLU A 28 23.27 15.63 18.44
N PHE A 29 24.10 15.72 19.48
CA PHE A 29 25.48 15.29 19.45
C PHE A 29 25.64 13.97 20.21
N LYS A 30 26.46 13.08 19.67
CA LYS A 30 26.86 11.83 20.32
C LYS A 30 28.37 11.72 20.28
N GLU A 31 28.96 11.20 21.35
CA GLU A 31 30.41 11.07 21.42
C GLU A 31 30.92 9.96 20.48
N GLN A 32 30.35 8.75 20.61
CA GLN A 32 30.74 7.60 19.82
C GLN A 32 29.50 6.90 19.25
N PHE A 33 29.65 6.32 18.06
CA PHE A 33 28.66 5.40 17.52
C PHE A 33 28.83 4.01 18.13
N ASN A 34 27.72 3.37 18.44
CA ASN A 34 27.67 1.99 18.92
C ASN A 34 26.45 1.28 18.37
N PHE A 35 26.66 0.15 17.70
CA PHE A 35 25.59 -0.66 17.11
C PHE A 35 24.60 -1.22 18.14
N SER A 36 25.01 -1.46 19.39
CA SER A 36 24.08 -1.95 20.42
C SER A 36 23.06 -0.91 20.89
N SER A 37 23.27 0.37 20.56
CA SER A 37 22.40 1.50 20.91
C SER A 37 21.52 1.96 19.74
N LEU A 38 21.35 1.14 18.70
CA LEU A 38 20.51 1.48 17.54
C LEU A 38 19.09 1.89 17.92
N ALA A 39 18.48 1.22 18.91
CA ALA A 39 17.14 1.58 19.37
C ALA A 39 17.07 3.00 19.94
N ASP A 40 18.12 3.46 20.64
CA ASP A 40 18.21 4.83 21.16
C ASP A 40 18.22 5.84 20.00
N TYR A 41 19.01 5.56 18.97
CA TYR A 41 19.09 6.41 17.78
C TYR A 41 17.77 6.39 16.99
N PHE A 42 17.11 5.24 16.87
CA PHE A 42 15.82 5.13 16.19
C PHE A 42 14.71 5.90 16.91
N ARG A 43 14.77 5.99 18.24
CA ARG A 43 13.90 6.88 19.01
C ARG A 43 14.13 8.33 18.60
N ASP A 44 15.40 8.77 18.52
CA ASP A 44 15.75 10.12 18.06
C ASP A 44 15.33 10.36 16.61
N PHE A 45 15.45 9.37 15.71
CA PHE A 45 14.98 9.46 14.33
C PHE A 45 13.49 9.75 14.27
N SER A 46 12.68 8.99 15.00
CA SER A 46 11.24 9.22 15.04
C SER A 46 10.89 10.61 15.60
N ALA A 47 11.63 11.08 16.60
CA ALA A 47 11.44 12.39 17.20
C ALA A 47 11.78 13.53 16.23
N PHE A 48 12.89 13.43 15.50
CA PHE A 48 13.25 14.39 14.46
C PHE A 48 12.24 14.40 13.32
N SER A 49 11.83 13.22 12.82
CA SER A 49 10.84 13.11 11.74
C SER A 49 9.47 13.64 12.12
N ASN A 50 9.04 13.45 13.37
CA ASN A 50 7.81 14.06 13.89
C ASN A 50 7.91 15.57 14.06
N ASN A 51 9.12 16.11 14.23
CA ASN A 51 9.38 17.54 14.28
C ASN A 51 9.82 18.08 12.89
N LYS A 52 10.87 18.91 12.78
CA LYS A 52 11.26 19.56 11.53
C LYS A 52 12.29 18.78 10.72
N GLY A 53 12.62 17.55 11.13
CA GLY A 53 13.86 16.88 10.74
C GLY A 53 15.01 17.33 11.64
N GLY A 54 16.21 16.89 11.32
CA GLY A 54 17.41 17.27 12.05
C GLY A 54 18.64 16.45 11.72
N TYR A 55 19.68 16.64 12.53
CA TYR A 55 20.98 16.02 12.40
C TYR A 55 21.34 15.29 13.70
N LEU A 56 21.80 14.06 13.55
CA LEU A 56 22.45 13.29 14.61
C LEU A 56 23.93 13.18 14.25
N VAL A 57 24.79 13.87 14.98
CA VAL A 57 26.22 14.00 14.67
C VAL A 57 27.04 13.26 15.71
N PHE A 58 27.88 12.33 15.26
CA PHE A 58 28.78 11.53 16.09
C PHE A 58 30.22 12.06 16.05
N GLY A 59 30.95 11.88 17.14
CA GLY A 59 32.32 12.36 17.31
C GLY A 59 32.42 13.63 18.17
N VAL A 60 31.38 13.97 18.91
CA VAL A 60 31.33 15.17 19.76
C VAL A 60 31.07 14.77 21.21
N GLN A 61 32.00 15.10 22.09
CA GLN A 61 31.88 14.81 23.53
C GLN A 61 30.71 15.59 24.15
N ASP A 62 29.99 15.01 25.12
CA ASP A 62 28.84 15.68 25.74
C ASP A 62 29.26 16.89 26.62
N SER A 63 30.28 16.69 27.46
CA SER A 63 30.86 17.75 28.29
C SER A 63 32.39 17.61 28.32
N PRO A 64 33.17 18.59 27.84
CA PRO A 64 32.79 19.96 27.47
C PRO A 64 32.61 20.19 25.95
N ARG A 65 31.69 19.49 25.24
CA ARG A 65 31.33 19.73 23.82
C ARG A 65 32.51 19.93 22.87
N ILE A 66 33.46 18.98 22.92
CA ILE A 66 34.66 18.99 22.09
C ILE A 66 34.47 18.05 20.89
N PRO A 67 34.75 18.50 19.65
CA PRO A 67 34.75 17.66 18.46
C PRO A 67 36.03 16.81 18.42
N ASN A 68 35.99 15.63 19.03
CA ASN A 68 37.10 14.68 19.10
C ASN A 68 37.12 13.69 17.93
N GLY A 69 36.01 13.57 17.20
CA GLY A 69 35.83 12.58 16.14
C GLY A 69 35.51 11.19 16.68
N LEU A 70 35.15 10.31 15.76
CA LEU A 70 34.91 8.90 16.00
C LEU A 70 36.23 8.16 16.23
N SER A 71 36.24 7.24 17.19
CA SER A 71 37.30 6.23 17.31
C SER A 71 37.31 5.31 16.08
N ALA A 72 38.45 4.66 15.79
CA ALA A 72 38.56 3.76 14.64
C ALA A 72 37.49 2.65 14.65
N ASN A 73 37.18 2.09 15.83
CA ASN A 73 36.15 1.08 15.98
C ASN A 73 34.74 1.63 15.72
N ALA A 74 34.42 2.82 16.24
CA ALA A 74 33.11 3.44 16.04
C ALA A 74 32.92 3.87 14.58
N LEU A 75 33.98 4.33 13.92
CA LEU A 75 33.98 4.66 12.50
C LEU A 75 33.72 3.41 11.64
N ASP A 76 34.46 2.32 11.88
CA ASP A 76 34.27 1.06 11.17
C ASP A 76 32.84 0.50 11.35
N GLN A 77 32.28 0.58 12.56
CA GLN A 77 30.88 0.21 12.79
C GLN A 77 29.89 1.11 12.05
N PHE A 78 30.16 2.42 11.98
CA PHE A 78 29.29 3.38 11.30
C PHE A 78 29.30 3.18 9.77
N GLU A 79 30.47 2.93 9.18
CA GLU A 79 30.61 2.67 7.74
C GLU A 79 30.01 1.33 7.32
N LYS A 80 30.01 0.33 8.21
CA LYS A 80 29.38 -0.98 7.98
C LYS A 80 27.86 -0.96 8.08
N ILE A 81 27.25 0.18 8.40
CA ILE A 81 25.80 0.31 8.43
C ILE A 81 25.24 0.16 7.03
N ASP A 82 24.46 -0.91 6.85
CA ASP A 82 23.68 -1.16 5.65
C ASP A 82 22.37 -0.35 5.70
N PRO A 83 22.18 0.65 4.80
CA PRO A 83 20.98 1.48 4.79
C PRO A 83 19.68 0.69 4.59
N GLU A 84 19.73 -0.43 3.86
CA GLU A 84 18.56 -1.27 3.62
C GLU A 84 18.11 -1.91 4.94
N LYS A 85 19.05 -2.43 5.73
CA LYS A 85 18.75 -3.04 7.03
C LYS A 85 18.18 -2.03 8.01
N ILE A 86 18.78 -0.83 8.11
CA ILE A 86 18.27 0.23 8.99
C ILE A 86 16.87 0.64 8.57
N THR A 87 16.61 0.80 7.27
CA THR A 87 15.28 1.12 6.76
C THR A 87 14.29 0.01 7.10
N GLY A 88 14.67 -1.26 6.95
CA GLY A 88 13.87 -2.41 7.37
C GLY A 88 13.54 -2.40 8.88
N PHE A 89 14.51 -2.08 9.74
CA PHE A 89 14.27 -1.93 11.17
C PHE A 89 13.30 -0.78 11.47
N LEU A 90 13.51 0.40 10.88
CA LEU A 90 12.63 1.55 11.07
C LEU A 90 11.19 1.26 10.62
N LEU A 91 11.02 0.61 9.47
CA LEU A 91 9.70 0.19 8.97
C LEU A 91 9.05 -0.87 9.85
N ASN A 92 9.83 -1.73 10.50
CA ASN A 92 9.28 -2.70 11.46
C ASN A 92 8.82 -2.03 12.75
N ILE A 93 9.59 -1.06 13.25
CA ILE A 93 9.35 -0.39 14.53
C ILE A 93 8.25 0.68 14.42
N PHE A 94 8.13 1.41 13.29
CA PHE A 94 7.28 2.58 13.19
C PHE A 94 6.18 2.50 12.09
N SER A 95 5.11 3.28 12.24
CA SER A 95 3.92 3.29 11.38
C SER A 95 4.05 4.05 10.06
N GLY A 96 5.20 4.67 9.79
CA GLY A 96 5.44 5.43 8.57
C GLY A 96 6.89 5.36 8.11
N ASN A 97 7.16 5.92 6.94
CA ASN A 97 8.50 5.96 6.40
C ASN A 97 9.29 7.12 7.02
N ILE A 98 10.40 6.79 7.69
CA ILE A 98 11.39 7.75 8.15
C ILE A 98 12.45 7.85 7.06
N ASN A 99 12.50 8.99 6.36
CA ASN A 99 13.53 9.25 5.37
C ASN A 99 14.79 9.77 6.08
N TRP A 100 15.93 9.20 5.76
CA TRP A 100 17.21 9.58 6.35
C TRP A 100 18.37 9.38 5.35
N GLU A 101 19.49 10.03 5.61
CA GLU A 101 20.76 9.86 4.90
C GLU A 101 21.89 9.71 5.91
N GLN A 102 22.95 8.98 5.54
CA GLN A 102 24.20 8.94 6.29
C GLN A 102 25.37 9.43 5.46
N ALA A 103 26.33 10.06 6.13
CA ALA A 103 27.62 10.38 5.54
C ALA A 103 28.69 10.46 6.64
N VAL A 104 29.94 10.24 6.22
CA VAL A 104 31.12 10.48 7.05
C VAL A 104 31.84 11.71 6.51
N PHE A 105 32.20 12.64 7.39
CA PHE A 105 32.96 13.84 7.04
C PHE A 105 34.29 13.85 7.77
N LYS A 106 35.36 14.12 7.02
CA LYS A 106 36.70 14.34 7.58
C LYS A 106 36.96 15.85 7.70
N ILE A 107 37.08 16.33 8.93
CA ILE A 107 37.30 17.75 9.28
C ILE A 107 38.45 17.78 10.31
N ASP A 108 39.45 18.63 10.10
CA ASP A 108 40.63 18.75 10.98
C ASP A 108 41.31 17.40 11.30
N ASN A 109 41.41 16.55 10.27
CA ASN A 109 41.95 15.19 10.35
C ASN A 109 41.19 14.23 11.30
N LYS A 110 39.99 14.60 11.75
CA LYS A 110 39.07 13.79 12.55
C LYS A 110 37.87 13.38 11.69
N ASN A 111 37.30 12.21 11.95
CA ASN A 111 36.14 11.69 11.23
C ASN A 111 34.87 11.87 12.06
N PHE A 112 33.81 12.37 11.44
CA PHE A 112 32.49 12.58 12.06
C PHE A 112 31.44 11.82 11.27
N GLY A 113 30.67 10.99 11.95
CA GLY A 113 29.51 10.30 11.37
C GLY A 113 28.27 11.18 11.49
N VAL A 114 27.48 11.31 10.43
CA VAL A 114 26.29 12.15 10.44
C VAL A 114 25.12 11.37 9.88
N PHE A 115 24.01 11.33 10.63
CA PHE A 115 22.70 11.07 10.07
C PHE A 115 21.95 12.37 9.87
N ARG A 116 21.38 12.55 8.68
CA ARG A 116 20.37 13.57 8.40
C ARG A 116 19.02 12.89 8.38
N ILE A 117 18.12 13.32 9.26
CA ILE A 117 16.76 12.82 9.36
C ILE A 117 15.83 13.85 8.76
N TYR A 118 15.00 13.44 7.81
CA TYR A 118 14.03 14.32 7.19
C TYR A 118 12.72 14.34 7.97
N LYS A 119 12.04 15.48 7.89
CA LYS A 119 10.66 15.63 8.34
C LYS A 119 9.78 14.59 7.63
N ALA A 120 8.98 13.86 8.39
CA ALA A 120 8.03 12.92 7.81
C ALA A 120 6.97 13.64 6.96
N GLN A 121 6.66 13.05 5.81
CA GLN A 121 5.58 13.52 4.94
C GLN A 121 4.22 13.41 5.65
N THR A 122 4.00 12.28 6.32
CA THR A 122 2.78 11.99 7.06
C THR A 122 3.12 11.80 8.53
N LYS A 123 2.72 12.77 9.36
CA LYS A 123 2.92 12.74 10.83
C LYS A 123 1.60 12.47 11.54
N PRO A 124 1.56 11.80 12.70
CA PRO A 124 2.73 11.36 13.44
C PRO A 124 3.24 9.99 12.96
N ILE A 125 4.54 9.80 13.14
CA ILE A 125 5.23 8.51 13.14
C ILE A 125 5.05 7.92 14.54
N ILE A 126 4.39 6.75 14.61
CA ILE A 126 3.99 6.08 15.85
C ILE A 126 4.76 4.77 15.95
N ALA A 127 5.25 4.42 17.14
CA ALA A 127 5.85 3.10 17.38
C ALA A 127 4.76 2.01 17.36
N LYS A 128 5.03 0.90 16.66
CA LYS A 128 4.12 -0.25 16.48
C LYS A 128 4.39 -1.41 17.43
N LYS A 129 5.54 -1.38 18.10
CA LYS A 129 6.00 -2.43 19.01
C LYS A 129 6.98 -1.84 20.02
N ASP A 130 7.21 -2.60 21.08
CA ASP A 130 8.27 -2.29 22.03
C ASP A 130 9.63 -2.70 21.43
N GLU A 131 10.66 -1.89 21.65
CA GLU A 131 12.00 -2.14 21.11
C GLU A 131 13.09 -1.49 21.99
N GLY A 132 14.29 -2.08 21.97
CA GLY A 132 15.46 -1.58 22.69
C GLY A 132 15.56 -2.03 24.15
N LYS A 133 16.71 -1.71 24.75
CA LYS A 133 16.97 -2.00 26.17
C LYS A 133 15.97 -1.22 27.04
N ASP A 134 15.43 -1.89 28.06
CA ASP A 134 14.42 -1.32 28.97
C ASP A 134 13.16 -0.79 28.27
N GLN A 135 12.87 -1.27 27.05
CA GLN A 135 11.75 -0.82 26.21
C GLN A 135 11.75 0.70 26.03
N ILE A 136 12.89 1.25 25.63
CA ILE A 136 13.03 2.69 25.39
C ILE A 136 12.10 3.22 24.29
N ILE A 137 11.73 2.33 23.35
CA ILE A 137 10.64 2.52 22.39
C ILE A 137 9.48 1.65 22.86
N LYS A 138 8.28 2.23 22.98
CA LYS A 138 7.06 1.53 23.40
C LYS A 138 5.96 1.64 22.37
N ASN A 139 5.19 0.58 22.22
CA ASN A 139 4.06 0.52 21.31
C ASN A 139 3.04 1.64 21.58
N GLY A 140 2.57 2.29 20.52
CA GLY A 140 1.60 3.39 20.55
C GLY A 140 2.20 4.75 20.92
N GLU A 141 3.47 4.81 21.33
CA GLU A 141 4.10 6.08 21.68
C GLU A 141 4.56 6.86 20.45
N ILE A 142 4.48 8.19 20.59
CA ILE A 142 4.98 9.16 19.61
C ILE A 142 6.07 9.94 20.32
N TYR A 143 7.27 9.91 19.75
CA TYR A 143 8.41 10.67 20.27
C TYR A 143 8.53 12.02 19.56
N PHE A 144 8.97 13.01 20.32
CA PHE A 144 9.18 14.37 19.86
C PHE A 144 10.36 14.99 20.61
N ARG A 145 11.02 15.96 19.96
CA ARG A 145 12.24 16.57 20.48
C ARG A 145 11.98 17.97 21.03
N TYR A 146 12.28 18.17 22.31
CA TYR A 146 12.10 19.43 23.05
C TYR A 146 13.43 19.86 23.66
N GLY A 147 13.95 21.02 23.24
CA GLY A 147 15.12 21.65 23.89
C GLY A 147 16.35 20.74 24.03
N GLY A 148 16.60 19.86 23.05
CA GLY A 148 17.72 18.91 23.07
C GLY A 148 17.39 17.53 23.64
N ARG A 149 16.16 17.28 24.13
CA ARG A 149 15.75 16.00 24.69
C ARG A 149 14.64 15.35 23.87
N THR A 150 14.78 14.04 23.65
CA THR A 150 13.72 13.21 23.06
C THR A 150 12.82 12.65 24.15
N GLN A 151 11.52 12.94 24.07
CA GLN A 151 10.51 12.49 25.03
C GLN A 151 9.18 12.24 24.31
N LYS A 152 8.15 11.79 25.05
CA LYS A 152 6.81 11.62 24.49
C LYS A 152 6.26 12.97 24.02
N ILE A 153 5.56 12.95 22.90
CA ILE A 153 4.87 14.11 22.37
C ILE A 153 3.92 14.69 23.44
N GLN A 154 3.93 16.00 23.56
CA GLN A 154 3.02 16.72 24.43
C GLN A 154 1.74 17.08 23.68
N PHE A 155 0.69 17.37 24.45
CA PHE A 155 -0.62 17.71 23.92
C PHE A 155 -0.58 18.76 22.79
N PRO A 156 0.13 19.90 22.91
CA PRO A 156 0.08 20.96 21.90
C PRO A 156 0.59 20.49 20.52
N GLU A 157 1.69 19.76 20.47
CA GLU A 157 2.24 19.26 19.20
C GLU A 157 1.35 18.18 18.59
N LEU A 158 0.77 17.31 19.42
CA LEU A 158 -0.13 16.27 18.93
C LEU A 158 -1.42 16.89 18.36
N GLU A 159 -2.03 17.84 19.08
CA GLU A 159 -3.20 18.57 18.63
C GLU A 159 -2.92 19.32 17.33
N ALA A 160 -1.78 20.02 17.24
CA ALA A 160 -1.38 20.71 16.01
C ALA A 160 -1.24 19.74 14.81
N ILE A 161 -0.71 18.53 15.02
CA ILE A 161 -0.61 17.52 13.96
C ILE A 161 -2.01 17.03 13.54
N ILE A 162 -2.91 16.78 14.49
CA ILE A 162 -4.28 16.35 14.22
C ILE A 162 -5.03 17.43 13.43
N ASN A 163 -5.02 18.67 13.93
CA ASN A 163 -5.69 19.80 13.27
C ASN A 163 -5.15 20.03 11.87
N LYS A 164 -3.83 19.95 11.69
CA LYS A 164 -3.22 20.05 10.36
C LYS A 164 -3.70 18.97 9.40
N ARG A 165 -3.88 17.73 9.86
CA ARG A 165 -4.45 16.66 9.02
C ARG A 165 -5.89 16.94 8.64
N VAL A 166 -6.70 17.39 9.60
CA VAL A 166 -8.09 17.77 9.37
C VAL A 166 -8.18 18.93 8.38
N GLU A 167 -7.35 19.96 8.53
CA GLU A 167 -7.25 21.09 7.60
C GLU A 167 -6.82 20.65 6.20
N GLN A 168 -5.81 19.79 6.08
CA GLN A 168 -5.39 19.26 4.78
C GLN A 168 -6.50 18.50 4.07
N ASN A 169 -7.24 17.67 4.80
CA ASN A 169 -8.40 16.97 4.28
C ASN A 169 -9.51 17.95 3.86
N ASN A 170 -9.80 18.95 4.69
CA ASN A 170 -10.81 19.97 4.39
C ASN A 170 -10.42 20.82 3.17
N ASN A 171 -9.15 21.19 3.03
CA ASN A 171 -8.66 21.95 1.88
C ASN A 171 -8.78 21.17 0.58
N GLN A 172 -8.55 19.85 0.60
CA GLN A 172 -8.79 18.98 -0.57
C GLN A 172 -10.27 18.98 -0.96
N TRP A 173 -11.18 18.92 0.02
CA TRP A 173 -12.62 19.05 -0.21
C TRP A 173 -13.02 20.42 -0.75
N LEU A 174 -12.48 21.50 -0.19
CA LEU A 174 -12.75 22.86 -0.65
C LEU A 174 -12.24 23.10 -2.07
N ASP A 175 -11.06 22.56 -2.42
CA ASP A 175 -10.53 22.64 -3.79
C ASP A 175 -11.45 21.89 -4.77
N LEU A 176 -11.91 20.69 -4.40
CA LEU A 176 -12.87 19.94 -5.20
C LEU A 176 -14.19 20.72 -5.38
N MET A 177 -14.75 21.25 -4.30
CA MET A 177 -15.98 22.04 -4.34
C MET A 177 -15.82 23.34 -5.13
N SER A 178 -14.66 24.00 -5.04
CA SER A 178 -14.31 25.18 -5.84
C SER A 178 -14.24 24.84 -7.33
N LYS A 179 -13.63 23.71 -7.69
CA LYS A 179 -13.58 23.20 -9.06
C LYS A 179 -14.99 22.90 -9.60
N ILE A 180 -15.83 22.25 -8.80
CA ILE A 180 -17.24 21.98 -9.13
C ILE A 180 -18.02 23.29 -9.29
N GLY A 181 -17.89 24.23 -8.34
CA GLY A 181 -18.59 25.51 -8.40
C GLY A 181 -18.19 26.38 -9.59
N LYS A 182 -16.91 26.37 -9.99
CA LYS A 182 -16.43 27.06 -11.20
C LYS A 182 -16.92 26.40 -12.49
N ALA A 183 -17.00 25.07 -12.52
CA ALA A 183 -17.52 24.33 -13.66
C ALA A 183 -19.06 24.42 -13.76
N GLY A 184 -19.74 24.64 -12.64
CA GLY A 184 -21.18 24.43 -12.46
C GLY A 184 -21.44 23.01 -11.95
N PRO A 185 -22.20 22.81 -10.85
CA PRO A 185 -22.62 21.48 -10.38
C PRO A 185 -23.24 20.63 -11.49
N GLU A 186 -24.01 21.27 -12.37
CA GLU A 186 -24.64 20.68 -13.54
C GLU A 186 -23.64 20.26 -14.64
N ASN A 187 -22.35 20.54 -14.50
CA ASN A 187 -21.28 20.14 -15.41
C ASN A 187 -20.23 19.23 -14.73
N ALA A 188 -20.34 19.00 -13.43
CA ALA A 188 -19.52 18.04 -12.71
C ALA A 188 -20.10 16.62 -12.83
N ALA A 189 -19.22 15.62 -12.85
CA ALA A 189 -19.59 14.21 -12.81
C ALA A 189 -18.67 13.48 -11.82
N ILE A 190 -19.24 12.60 -11.00
CA ILE A 190 -18.49 11.83 -10.01
C ILE A 190 -18.21 10.45 -10.60
N LEU A 191 -16.93 10.10 -10.73
CA LEU A 191 -16.51 8.75 -11.11
C LEU A 191 -16.29 7.93 -9.83
N ASP A 192 -17.17 6.96 -9.60
CA ASP A 192 -16.95 5.89 -8.62
C ASP A 192 -16.06 4.83 -9.26
N THR A 193 -14.79 4.80 -8.87
CA THR A 193 -13.80 3.85 -9.38
C THR A 193 -13.98 2.43 -8.85
N GLU A 194 -14.70 2.24 -7.73
CA GLU A 194 -15.01 0.91 -7.21
C GLU A 194 -16.17 0.27 -7.96
N LYS A 195 -17.14 1.09 -8.36
CA LYS A 195 -18.31 0.63 -9.13
C LYS A 195 -18.12 0.78 -10.64
N SER A 196 -17.06 1.47 -11.09
CA SER A 196 -16.83 1.87 -12.49
C SER A 196 -18.02 2.63 -13.10
N VAL A 197 -18.62 3.54 -12.31
CA VAL A 197 -19.81 4.31 -12.71
C VAL A 197 -19.53 5.80 -12.65
N ILE A 198 -19.95 6.54 -13.68
CA ILE A 198 -19.95 8.00 -13.69
C ILE A 198 -21.38 8.48 -13.42
N GLU A 199 -21.59 9.16 -12.30
CA GLU A 199 -22.89 9.73 -11.92
C GLU A 199 -22.91 11.24 -12.13
N LYS A 200 -24.02 11.74 -12.69
CA LYS A 200 -24.30 13.17 -12.88
C LYS A 200 -25.74 13.45 -12.51
N GLU A 201 -25.91 14.43 -11.61
CA GLU A 201 -27.09 14.95 -10.89
C GLU A 201 -28.50 14.40 -11.12
N ASN A 202 -28.90 13.92 -12.31
CA ASN A 202 -30.19 13.25 -12.49
C ASN A 202 -30.38 12.45 -13.78
N SER A 203 -29.38 12.31 -14.66
CA SER A 203 -29.51 11.46 -15.87
C SER A 203 -28.16 11.27 -16.52
N LYS A 204 -27.93 10.04 -16.99
CA LYS A 204 -26.72 9.54 -17.65
C LYS A 204 -25.65 9.08 -16.68
N ILE A 205 -25.90 7.88 -16.16
CA ILE A 205 -24.86 6.91 -15.85
C ILE A 205 -24.08 6.71 -17.16
N LEU A 206 -22.92 7.34 -17.30
CA LEU A 206 -22.00 6.97 -18.38
C LEU A 206 -21.31 5.68 -17.93
N VAL A 207 -21.84 4.55 -18.38
CA VAL A 207 -21.17 3.26 -18.26
C VAL A 207 -20.07 3.23 -19.31
N VAL A 208 -18.82 3.31 -18.86
CA VAL A 208 -17.66 3.17 -19.73
C VAL A 208 -17.45 1.68 -19.96
N ASP A 209 -17.50 1.24 -21.22
CA ASP A 209 -17.13 -0.14 -21.60
C ASP A 209 -15.72 -0.47 -21.05
N GLU A 210 -15.52 -1.66 -20.49
CA GLU A 210 -14.22 -2.13 -19.98
C GLU A 210 -13.09 -1.97 -21.01
N LYS A 211 -13.39 -2.07 -22.31
CA LYS A 211 -12.41 -1.80 -23.39
C LYS A 211 -12.02 -0.33 -23.51
N LEU A 212 -12.94 0.58 -23.20
CA LEU A 212 -12.68 2.02 -23.20
C LEU A 212 -12.01 2.44 -21.88
N ALA A 213 -12.41 1.82 -20.77
CA ALA A 213 -11.82 2.03 -19.45
C ALA A 213 -10.34 1.60 -19.42
N SER A 214 -10.00 0.49 -20.08
CA SER A 214 -8.61 0.04 -20.25
C SER A 214 -7.77 0.92 -21.19
N GLN A 215 -8.39 1.80 -21.98
CA GLN A 215 -7.70 2.82 -22.78
C GLN A 215 -7.52 4.16 -22.04
N LEU A 216 -8.18 4.34 -20.88
CA LEU A 216 -7.97 5.49 -20.01
C LEU A 216 -6.59 5.40 -19.34
N LYS A 217 -5.59 6.03 -19.94
CA LYS A 217 -4.29 6.26 -19.27
C LYS A 217 -4.35 7.56 -18.48
N PHE A 218 -4.54 7.44 -17.17
CA PHE A 218 -4.47 8.56 -16.24
C PHE A 218 -3.01 8.95 -16.01
N ILE A 219 -2.69 10.23 -16.21
CA ILE A 219 -1.40 10.80 -15.80
C ILE A 219 -1.64 11.53 -14.47
N LYS A 220 -0.91 11.15 -13.41
CA LYS A 220 -0.89 11.89 -12.14
C LYS A 220 -0.27 13.27 -12.39
N GLU A 221 -0.87 14.32 -11.81
CA GLU A 221 -0.47 15.75 -11.93
C GLU A 221 1.00 16.09 -11.63
N GLY A 222 1.85 15.14 -11.24
CA GLY A 222 3.23 15.38 -10.79
C GLY A 222 4.32 15.36 -11.88
N GLU A 223 4.05 14.92 -13.11
CA GLU A 223 5.04 14.87 -14.20
C GLU A 223 4.67 15.79 -15.36
N PHE A 224 4.65 17.10 -15.12
CA PHE A 224 4.67 18.08 -16.19
C PHE A 224 6.10 18.56 -16.42
N VAL A 225 6.80 17.91 -17.36
CA VAL A 225 7.93 18.56 -18.03
C VAL A 225 7.38 19.30 -19.23
N GLU A 226 7.03 20.57 -19.01
CA GLU A 226 6.59 21.48 -20.08
C GLU A 226 7.69 21.63 -21.13
N LYS A 227 7.59 20.87 -22.23
CA LYS A 227 8.23 21.25 -23.49
C LYS A 227 7.18 21.96 -24.34
N LYS A 228 7.43 23.26 -24.57
CA LYS A 228 6.64 24.15 -25.43
C LYS A 228 6.18 23.42 -26.70
N GLY A 229 4.85 23.26 -26.83
CA GLY A 229 4.20 22.76 -28.06
C GLY A 229 3.53 21.39 -27.99
N ALA A 230 3.37 20.77 -26.81
CA ALA A 230 2.76 19.45 -26.71
C ALA A 230 1.21 19.49 -26.70
N THR A 231 0.64 18.74 -27.63
CA THR A 231 -0.77 18.58 -28.00
C THR A 231 -1.70 18.32 -26.80
N THR A 232 -2.68 19.20 -26.60
CA THR A 232 -3.83 18.95 -25.74
C THR A 232 -4.59 17.73 -26.29
N LEU A 233 -4.65 16.63 -25.53
CA LEU A 233 -5.25 15.38 -25.99
C LEU A 233 -6.75 15.56 -26.27
N LYS A 234 -7.21 15.11 -27.44
CA LYS A 234 -8.61 15.11 -27.88
C LYS A 234 -9.20 13.72 -27.69
N LEU A 235 -10.23 13.60 -26.85
CA LEU A 235 -11.03 12.38 -26.73
C LEU A 235 -11.83 12.18 -28.02
N VAL A 236 -11.62 11.05 -28.70
CA VAL A 236 -12.43 10.64 -29.85
C VAL A 236 -12.97 9.24 -29.57
N GLY A 237 -14.24 9.16 -29.19
CA GLY A 237 -14.97 7.93 -28.96
C GLY A 237 -16.46 8.16 -29.20
N ASN A 238 -17.16 7.16 -29.74
CA ASN A 238 -18.59 7.26 -29.99
C ASN A 238 -19.34 7.13 -28.65
N VAL A 239 -19.86 8.25 -28.15
CA VAL A 239 -20.72 8.30 -26.96
C VAL A 239 -22.17 8.16 -27.44
N THR A 240 -22.78 7.00 -27.22
CA THR A 240 -24.22 6.81 -27.48
C THR A 240 -25.04 7.28 -26.27
N PRO A 241 -25.98 8.22 -26.44
CA PRO A 241 -26.96 8.52 -25.41
C PRO A 241 -27.85 7.28 -25.19
N ILE A 242 -27.99 6.85 -23.94
CA ILE A 242 -29.06 5.91 -23.57
C ILE A 242 -30.32 6.76 -23.40
N ASP A 243 -30.94 7.14 -24.52
CA ASP A 243 -32.29 7.66 -24.52
C ASP A 243 -33.22 6.44 -24.49
N HIS A 244 -34.05 6.37 -23.46
CA HIS A 244 -34.82 5.20 -22.99
C HIS A 244 -34.09 4.29 -21.99
N VAL A 245 -34.64 4.29 -20.76
CA VAL A 245 -34.55 3.15 -19.85
C VAL A 245 -35.27 1.98 -20.53
N GLU A 246 -34.58 1.28 -21.43
CA GLU A 246 -34.80 -0.15 -21.45
C GLU A 246 -34.28 -0.66 -20.12
N VAL A 247 -35.18 -1.20 -19.30
CA VAL A 247 -34.80 -2.02 -18.16
C VAL A 247 -34.02 -3.19 -18.73
N VAL A 248 -32.72 -3.00 -18.96
CA VAL A 248 -31.77 -4.09 -19.08
C VAL A 248 -31.78 -4.68 -17.68
N LYS A 249 -32.67 -5.64 -17.47
CA LYS A 249 -32.57 -6.60 -16.39
C LYS A 249 -31.08 -6.92 -16.31
N LYS A 250 -30.43 -6.55 -15.22
CA LYS A 250 -29.18 -7.18 -14.81
C LYS A 250 -29.51 -8.67 -14.69
N VAL A 251 -29.43 -9.37 -15.82
CA VAL A 251 -29.35 -10.81 -15.85
C VAL A 251 -27.98 -11.05 -15.23
N LYS A 252 -27.97 -11.31 -13.91
CA LYS A 252 -26.90 -12.10 -13.29
C LYS A 252 -26.57 -13.16 -14.32
N GLU A 253 -25.35 -13.16 -14.86
CA GLU A 253 -24.96 -14.09 -15.92
C GLU A 253 -25.54 -15.46 -15.60
N ASP A 254 -26.47 -15.93 -16.44
CA ASP A 254 -27.23 -17.14 -16.14
C ASP A 254 -26.25 -18.26 -15.79
N LEU A 255 -26.43 -18.90 -14.63
CA LEU A 255 -25.59 -20.03 -14.18
C LEU A 255 -25.42 -21.09 -15.30
N ILE A 256 -26.43 -21.19 -16.17
CA ILE A 256 -26.49 -22.05 -17.35
C ILE A 256 -25.45 -21.67 -18.42
N LYS A 257 -25.06 -20.39 -18.54
CA LYS A 257 -23.97 -19.97 -19.44
C LYS A 257 -22.60 -20.42 -18.93
N GLN A 258 -22.38 -20.38 -17.61
CA GLN A 258 -21.12 -20.80 -16.99
C GLN A 258 -21.01 -22.34 -16.91
N PHE A 259 -22.14 -23.03 -16.68
CA PHE A 259 -22.24 -24.49 -16.62
C PHE A 259 -23.26 -25.03 -17.64
N PRO A 260 -22.92 -25.04 -18.95
CA PRO A 260 -23.89 -25.32 -20.01
C PRO A 260 -24.26 -26.80 -20.15
N PHE A 261 -23.53 -27.72 -19.51
CA PHE A 261 -23.72 -29.15 -19.73
C PHE A 261 -24.52 -29.80 -18.61
N SER A 262 -25.64 -30.44 -18.96
CA SER A 262 -26.25 -31.44 -18.08
C SER A 262 -25.32 -32.66 -17.94
N ALA A 263 -25.54 -33.46 -16.91
CA ALA A 263 -24.74 -34.68 -16.68
C ALA A 263 -24.74 -35.65 -17.87
N THR A 264 -25.84 -35.73 -18.63
CA THR A 264 -25.93 -36.57 -19.85
C THR A 264 -25.22 -35.95 -21.05
N GLN A 265 -25.22 -34.62 -21.16
CA GLN A 265 -24.46 -33.90 -22.19
C GLN A 265 -22.96 -33.96 -21.91
N LEU A 266 -22.54 -33.82 -20.64
CA LEU A 266 -21.17 -34.01 -20.21
C LEU A 266 -20.62 -35.38 -20.67
N ALA A 267 -21.37 -36.46 -20.40
CA ALA A 267 -20.97 -37.80 -20.84
C ALA A 267 -20.88 -37.93 -22.37
N SER A 268 -21.75 -37.23 -23.12
CA SER A 268 -21.69 -37.19 -24.58
C SER A 268 -20.46 -36.43 -25.09
N GLU A 269 -20.11 -35.31 -24.46
CA GLU A 269 -18.92 -34.53 -24.81
C GLU A 269 -17.62 -35.26 -24.46
N VAL A 270 -17.54 -35.91 -23.29
CA VAL A 270 -16.40 -36.77 -22.92
C VAL A 270 -16.23 -37.90 -23.94
N LYS A 271 -17.33 -38.50 -24.41
CA LYS A 271 -17.28 -39.55 -25.44
C LYS A 271 -16.76 -39.05 -26.80
N LYS A 272 -16.97 -37.79 -27.15
CA LYS A 272 -16.36 -37.19 -28.35
C LYS A 272 -14.84 -37.07 -28.22
N VAL A 273 -14.37 -36.74 -27.02
CA VAL A 273 -12.92 -36.59 -26.73
C VAL A 273 -12.25 -37.96 -26.57
N ILE A 274 -12.95 -38.94 -25.99
CA ILE A 274 -12.49 -40.31 -25.75
C ILE A 274 -13.56 -41.30 -26.23
N PRO A 275 -13.47 -41.78 -27.48
CA PRO A 275 -14.48 -42.66 -28.07
C PRO A 275 -14.70 -43.99 -27.34
N SER A 276 -13.69 -44.46 -26.62
CA SER A 276 -13.72 -45.69 -25.79
C SER A 276 -14.44 -45.52 -24.45
N SER A 277 -14.76 -44.28 -24.04
CA SER A 277 -15.39 -44.02 -22.75
C SER A 277 -16.85 -44.46 -22.70
N SER A 278 -17.26 -45.07 -21.59
CA SER A 278 -18.66 -45.39 -21.31
C SER A 278 -19.30 -44.33 -20.42
N LYS A 279 -20.64 -44.26 -20.44
CA LYS A 279 -21.37 -43.41 -19.48
C LYS A 279 -21.08 -43.82 -18.03
N GLN A 280 -20.85 -45.11 -17.77
CA GLN A 280 -20.58 -45.63 -16.43
C GLN A 280 -19.25 -45.12 -15.88
N ASP A 281 -18.23 -44.97 -16.73
CA ASP A 281 -16.93 -44.43 -16.30
C ASP A 281 -17.04 -42.95 -15.92
N VAL A 282 -17.80 -42.17 -16.70
CA VAL A 282 -18.09 -40.76 -16.38
C VAL A 282 -18.80 -40.65 -15.02
N TRP A 283 -19.79 -41.49 -14.75
CA TRP A 283 -20.49 -41.50 -13.46
C TRP A 283 -19.59 -41.94 -12.30
N ARG A 284 -18.70 -42.92 -12.53
CA ARG A 284 -17.71 -43.40 -11.56
C ARG A 284 -16.78 -42.24 -11.16
N ILE A 285 -16.18 -41.58 -12.15
CA ILE A 285 -15.22 -40.48 -11.93
C ILE A 285 -15.87 -39.30 -11.22
N ILE A 286 -17.12 -38.93 -11.59
CA ILE A 286 -17.90 -37.89 -10.89
C ILE A 286 -18.06 -38.20 -9.41
N ARG A 287 -18.28 -39.47 -9.06
CA ARG A 287 -18.50 -39.92 -7.69
C ARG A 287 -17.20 -40.03 -6.89
N GLU A 288 -16.16 -40.60 -7.48
CA GLU A 288 -14.87 -40.83 -6.81
C GLU A 288 -14.12 -39.52 -6.52
N ASN A 289 -14.33 -38.49 -7.34
CA ASN A 289 -13.64 -37.19 -7.21
C ASN A 289 -14.55 -36.07 -6.68
N ASP A 290 -15.74 -36.43 -6.18
CA ASP A 290 -16.74 -35.52 -5.62
C ASP A 290 -17.01 -34.25 -6.46
N LEU A 291 -17.06 -34.41 -7.78
CA LEU A 291 -17.18 -33.29 -8.72
C LEU A 291 -18.47 -32.47 -8.54
N LYS A 292 -19.51 -33.04 -7.90
CA LYS A 292 -20.81 -32.40 -7.67
C LYS A 292 -20.79 -31.30 -6.62
N ASN A 293 -19.86 -31.38 -5.66
CA ASN A 293 -19.68 -30.38 -4.61
C ASN A 293 -18.58 -29.37 -4.93
N ASN A 294 -17.92 -29.51 -6.09
CA ASN A 294 -16.82 -28.65 -6.48
C ASN A 294 -17.26 -27.63 -7.53
N PHE A 295 -17.25 -26.36 -7.15
CA PHE A 295 -17.67 -25.23 -7.97
C PHE A 295 -16.79 -25.01 -9.21
N ASP A 296 -15.53 -25.46 -9.19
CA ASP A 296 -14.62 -25.35 -10.34
C ASP A 296 -15.09 -26.21 -11.52
N TYR A 297 -15.96 -27.19 -11.27
CA TYR A 297 -16.40 -28.17 -12.26
C TYR A 297 -17.93 -28.24 -12.41
N SER A 298 -18.70 -28.01 -11.35
CA SER A 298 -20.15 -28.13 -11.38
C SER A 298 -20.88 -27.16 -10.46
N ALA A 299 -22.17 -26.96 -10.75
CA ALA A 299 -23.09 -26.21 -9.91
C ALA A 299 -24.44 -26.93 -9.82
N TYR A 300 -25.16 -26.74 -8.72
CA TYR A 300 -26.53 -27.22 -8.58
C TYR A 300 -27.51 -26.30 -9.31
N ASN A 301 -28.35 -26.90 -10.15
CA ASN A 301 -29.38 -26.17 -10.88
C ASN A 301 -30.70 -26.20 -10.09
N PHE A 302 -30.87 -25.21 -9.21
CA PHE A 302 -32.06 -25.04 -8.38
C PHE A 302 -33.27 -24.63 -9.23
N ARG A 303 -34.45 -25.19 -8.93
CA ARG A 303 -35.67 -24.88 -9.70
C ARG A 303 -36.21 -23.48 -9.41
N ASN A 304 -35.96 -22.97 -8.21
CA ASN A 304 -36.40 -21.65 -7.78
C ASN A 304 -35.44 -21.08 -6.73
N LYS A 305 -35.54 -19.76 -6.52
CA LYS A 305 -34.69 -19.02 -5.58
C LYS A 305 -34.82 -19.50 -4.13
N GLN A 306 -36.01 -19.97 -3.73
CA GLN A 306 -36.23 -20.50 -2.40
C GLN A 306 -35.36 -21.74 -2.12
N GLN A 307 -35.16 -22.61 -3.11
CA GLN A 307 -34.29 -23.79 -2.97
C GLN A 307 -32.82 -23.40 -2.86
N GLU A 308 -32.39 -22.38 -3.60
CA GLU A 308 -31.02 -21.85 -3.55
C GLU A 308 -30.74 -21.21 -2.18
N ASP A 309 -31.68 -20.39 -1.67
CA ASP A 309 -31.55 -19.71 -0.38
C ASP A 309 -31.57 -20.72 0.78
N ASN A 310 -32.48 -21.71 0.75
CA ASN A 310 -32.51 -22.79 1.75
C ASN A 310 -31.22 -23.64 1.75
N TYR A 311 -30.61 -23.89 0.59
CA TYR A 311 -29.34 -24.62 0.52
C TYR A 311 -28.19 -23.80 1.13
N LYS A 312 -28.15 -22.49 0.90
CA LYS A 312 -27.13 -21.60 1.50
C LYS A 312 -27.23 -21.53 3.03
N GLU A 313 -28.45 -21.59 3.57
CA GLU A 313 -28.67 -21.54 5.01
C GLU A 313 -28.50 -22.89 5.71
N SER A 314 -28.94 -23.99 5.09
CA SER A 314 -28.99 -25.31 5.74
C SER A 314 -27.91 -26.30 5.28
N GLY A 315 -27.28 -26.06 4.12
CA GLY A 315 -26.38 -27.02 3.46
C GLY A 315 -27.08 -28.27 2.91
N ILE A 316 -28.41 -28.39 3.04
CA ILE A 316 -29.17 -29.58 2.63
C ILE A 316 -29.65 -29.41 1.19
N ILE A 317 -29.26 -30.34 0.32
CA ILE A 317 -29.64 -30.34 -1.09
C ILE A 317 -31.09 -30.83 -1.25
N PRO A 318 -31.97 -30.11 -1.96
CA PRO A 318 -33.32 -30.58 -2.26
C PRO A 318 -33.32 -31.90 -3.01
N SER A 319 -34.22 -32.82 -2.63
CA SER A 319 -34.35 -34.13 -3.29
C SER A 319 -34.56 -33.97 -4.80
N GLY A 320 -33.70 -34.62 -5.59
CA GLY A 320 -33.76 -34.59 -7.06
C GLY A 320 -33.20 -33.33 -7.72
N CYS A 321 -32.40 -32.52 -7.02
CA CYS A 321 -31.71 -31.37 -7.63
C CYS A 321 -30.63 -31.84 -8.64
N PRO A 322 -30.72 -31.46 -9.93
CA PRO A 322 -29.71 -31.83 -10.92
C PRO A 322 -28.46 -30.95 -10.80
N SER A 323 -27.30 -31.52 -11.11
CA SER A 323 -26.04 -30.77 -11.28
C SER A 323 -25.78 -30.48 -12.75
N ILE A 324 -25.27 -29.29 -13.03
CA ILE A 324 -24.79 -28.84 -14.33
C ILE A 324 -23.27 -28.62 -14.27
N TYR A 325 -22.58 -28.78 -15.40
CA TYR A 325 -21.13 -28.88 -15.47
C TYR A 325 -20.56 -27.93 -16.54
N ASN A 326 -19.31 -27.54 -16.36
CA ASN A 326 -18.57 -26.69 -17.28
C ASN A 326 -17.57 -27.49 -18.13
N LYS A 327 -16.76 -26.80 -18.94
CA LYS A 327 -15.75 -27.43 -19.80
C LYS A 327 -14.61 -28.07 -18.99
N ASN A 328 -14.24 -27.49 -17.85
CA ASN A 328 -13.17 -28.02 -16.99
C ASN A 328 -13.52 -29.44 -16.49
N ALA A 329 -14.81 -29.71 -16.24
CA ALA A 329 -15.26 -31.05 -15.87
C ALA A 329 -15.01 -32.08 -16.99
N ILE A 330 -15.17 -31.69 -18.26
CA ILE A 330 -14.89 -32.56 -19.42
C ILE A 330 -13.40 -32.89 -19.47
N GLU A 331 -12.54 -31.87 -19.34
CA GLU A 331 -11.08 -32.03 -19.40
C GLU A 331 -10.54 -32.88 -18.25
N PHE A 332 -11.06 -32.67 -17.03
CA PHE A 332 -10.69 -33.44 -15.85
C PHE A 332 -11.00 -34.93 -16.04
N ILE A 333 -12.23 -35.25 -16.45
CA ILE A 333 -12.68 -36.63 -16.69
C ILE A 333 -11.88 -37.26 -17.83
N ALA A 334 -11.61 -36.51 -18.91
CA ALA A 334 -10.81 -37.00 -20.03
C ALA A 334 -9.36 -37.30 -19.62
N ASN A 335 -8.77 -36.50 -18.73
CA ASN A 335 -7.40 -36.72 -18.26
C ASN A 335 -7.29 -37.99 -17.40
N ILE A 336 -8.24 -38.24 -16.50
CA ILE A 336 -8.27 -39.47 -15.70
C ILE A 336 -8.39 -40.69 -16.60
N LEU A 337 -9.32 -40.68 -17.56
CA LEU A 337 -9.50 -41.79 -18.51
C LEU A 337 -8.26 -42.04 -19.38
N ARG A 338 -7.54 -40.98 -19.79
CA ARG A 338 -6.27 -41.13 -20.54
C ARG A 338 -5.16 -41.77 -19.70
N ILE A 339 -5.15 -41.53 -18.39
CA ILE A 339 -4.20 -42.15 -17.48
C ILE A 339 -4.53 -43.64 -17.29
N GLU A 340 -5.80 -44.00 -17.16
CA GLU A 340 -6.25 -45.39 -17.04
C GLU A 340 -6.07 -46.22 -18.32
N MET A 341 -5.95 -45.57 -19.48
CA MET A 341 -5.72 -46.22 -20.79
C MET A 341 -4.23 -46.39 -21.15
N LYS A 342 -3.31 -45.82 -20.35
CA LYS A 342 -1.87 -46.09 -20.42
C LYS A 342 -1.52 -47.26 -19.53
#